data_AF-A0A355A4Z9-F1
#
_entry.id   AF-A0A355A4Z9-F1
#
_cell.length_a   1.000
_cell.length_b   1.000
_cell.length_c   1.000
_cell.angle_alpha   90.00
_cell.angle_beta   90.00
_cell.angle_gamma   90.00
#
_symmetry.space_group_name_H-M   'P 1'
#
loop_
_entity.id
_entity.type
_entity.pdbx_description
1 polymer ?
#
loop_
_entity_poly.entity_id
_entity_poly.type
_entity_poly.pdbx_seq_one_letter_code
_entity_poly.pdbx_strand_id
1 'polypeptide(L)'
;MTITCCQKSATDEKYQKLNKVIEAYKDKPGGLIPVLHQAQLIFGYLPKEVQVKVAEGLNLPLSEVFGVVTFYSFFSLKPRGKYTIGVCLGTACYVKGA
;
A
#
# COMPACT_ATOMS: atom_id res chain seq x y z
N MET A 1 -32.92 -1.93 -11.70
CA MET A 1 -31.87 -0.90 -11.72
C MET A 1 -30.62 -1.44 -10.99
N THR A 2 -30.14 -2.61 -11.39
CA THR A 2 -28.97 -2.84 -12.27
C THR A 2 -27.62 -2.58 -11.59
N ILE A 3 -27.01 -3.72 -11.24
CA ILE A 3 -25.58 -4.05 -11.37
C ILE A 3 -24.65 -3.41 -10.32
N THR A 4 -24.24 -4.22 -9.33
CA THR A 4 -22.82 -4.57 -9.09
C THR A 4 -22.75 -5.80 -8.14
N CYS A 5 -23.06 -6.99 -8.67
CA CYS A 5 -23.02 -8.25 -7.91
C CYS A 5 -21.76 -9.10 -8.24
N CYS A 6 -20.61 -8.50 -8.60
CA CYS A 6 -19.50 -9.28 -9.19
C CYS A 6 -18.06 -8.89 -8.80
N GLN A 7 -17.79 -8.37 -7.59
CA GLN A 7 -16.39 -8.12 -7.14
C GLN A 7 -15.90 -8.99 -5.96
N LYS A 8 -16.70 -9.95 -5.49
CA LYS A 8 -16.34 -10.72 -4.28
C LYS A 8 -15.28 -11.80 -4.49
N SER A 9 -15.01 -12.28 -5.71
CA SER A 9 -14.04 -13.37 -5.94
C SER A 9 -12.58 -12.94 -5.94
N ALA A 10 -12.21 -11.83 -6.59
CA ALA A 10 -10.81 -11.39 -6.68
C ALA A 10 -10.23 -10.79 -5.38
N THR A 11 -11.12 -10.48 -4.44
CA THR A 11 -10.78 -9.80 -3.19
C THR A 11 -10.16 -10.80 -2.18
N ASP A 12 -10.63 -12.05 -2.19
CA ASP A 12 -10.20 -13.10 -1.27
C ASP A 12 -8.74 -13.54 -1.48
N GLU A 13 -8.34 -13.76 -2.74
CA GLU A 13 -6.98 -14.19 -3.09
C GLU A 13 -5.91 -13.15 -2.69
N LYS A 14 -6.24 -11.86 -2.83
CA LYS A 14 -5.36 -10.75 -2.46
C LYS A 14 -5.17 -10.68 -0.95
N TYR A 15 -6.25 -10.86 -0.17
CA TYR A 15 -6.17 -10.89 1.28
C TYR A 15 -5.40 -12.10 1.81
N GLN A 16 -5.51 -13.27 1.16
CA GLN A 16 -4.68 -14.42 1.53
C GLN A 16 -3.19 -14.16 1.32
N LYS A 17 -2.81 -13.51 0.20
CA LYS A 17 -1.42 -13.09 -0.04
C LYS A 17 -0.95 -12.07 1.01
N LEU A 18 -1.81 -11.10 1.35
CA LEU A 18 -1.50 -10.12 2.39
C LEU A 18 -1.24 -10.79 3.74
N ASN A 19 -2.09 -11.74 4.15
CA ASN A 19 -1.92 -12.46 5.42
C ASN A 19 -0.58 -13.20 5.48
N LYS A 20 -0.19 -13.90 4.39
CA LYS A 20 1.12 -14.57 4.31
C LYS A 20 2.29 -13.61 4.48
N VAL A 21 2.17 -12.42 3.88
CA VAL A 21 3.19 -11.37 4.05
C VAL A 21 3.20 -10.89 5.49
N ILE A 22 2.05 -10.63 6.10
CA ILE A 22 1.99 -10.19 7.49
C ILE A 22 2.62 -11.23 8.42
N GLU A 23 2.31 -12.52 8.26
CA GLU A 23 2.92 -13.61 9.04
C GLU A 23 4.44 -13.63 8.91
N ALA A 24 4.99 -13.41 7.71
CA ALA A 24 6.43 -13.39 7.48
C ALA A 24 7.16 -12.21 8.16
N TYR A 25 6.45 -11.13 8.49
CA TYR A 25 7.01 -9.91 9.09
C TYR A 25 6.54 -9.65 10.53
N LYS A 26 5.61 -10.46 11.07
CA LYS A 26 5.04 -10.29 12.41
C LYS A 26 6.10 -10.34 13.52
N ASP A 27 7.11 -11.19 13.37
CA ASP A 27 8.18 -11.36 14.35
C ASP A 27 9.35 -10.37 14.18
N LYS A 28 9.29 -9.47 13.18
CA LYS A 28 10.38 -8.53 12.87
C LYS A 28 10.02 -7.11 13.31
N PRO A 29 10.83 -6.46 14.17
CA PRO A 29 10.64 -5.05 14.48
C PRO A 29 10.81 -4.21 13.21
N GLY A 30 9.88 -3.28 12.97
CA GLY A 30 9.89 -2.41 11.78
C GLY A 30 9.32 -3.04 10.50
N GLY A 31 8.62 -4.17 10.58
CA GLY A 31 7.98 -4.83 9.43
C GLY A 31 6.86 -4.04 8.75
N LEU A 32 6.43 -2.89 9.29
CA LEU A 32 5.30 -2.13 8.77
C LEU A 32 5.51 -1.60 7.34
N ILE A 33 6.66 -0.99 7.05
CA ILE A 33 6.98 -0.46 5.72
C ILE A 33 6.98 -1.57 4.64
N PRO A 34 7.71 -2.69 4.81
CA PRO A 34 7.71 -3.75 3.81
C PRO A 34 6.32 -4.40 3.62
N VAL A 35 5.53 -4.54 4.69
CA VAL A 35 4.15 -5.04 4.59
C VAL A 35 3.27 -4.07 3.80
N LEU A 36 3.33 -2.77 4.07
CA LEU A 36 2.58 -1.75 3.33
C LEU A 36 3.01 -1.69 1.85
N HIS A 37 4.30 -1.86 1.58
CA HIS A 37 4.82 -1.93 0.21
C HIS A 37 4.24 -3.13 -0.56
N GLN A 38 4.27 -4.32 0.05
CA GLN A 38 3.68 -5.52 -0.56
C GLN A 38 2.16 -5.39 -0.73
N ALA A 39 1.46 -4.83 0.26
CA ALA A 39 0.04 -4.54 0.16
C ALA A 39 -0.24 -3.61 -1.03
N GLN A 40 0.54 -2.54 -1.22
CA GLN A 40 0.39 -1.65 -2.36
C GLN A 40 0.64 -2.37 -3.71
N LEU A 41 1.56 -3.33 -3.79
CA LEU A 41 1.76 -4.13 -5.02
C LEU A 41 0.58 -5.04 -5.33
N ILE A 42 -0.05 -5.64 -4.29
CA ILE A 42 -1.18 -6.56 -4.46
C ILE A 42 -2.48 -5.82 -4.81
N PHE A 43 -2.74 -4.69 -4.16
CA PHE A 43 -3.99 -3.94 -4.29
C PHE A 43 -3.89 -2.75 -5.26
N GLY A 44 -2.69 -2.25 -5.54
CA GLY A 44 -2.42 -1.05 -6.35
C GLY A 44 -2.60 0.27 -5.59
N TYR A 45 -3.32 0.24 -4.47
CA TYR A 45 -3.55 1.36 -3.55
C TYR A 45 -3.87 0.80 -2.16
N LEU A 46 -3.85 1.65 -1.14
CA LEU A 46 -4.04 1.27 0.26
C LEU A 46 -5.36 1.86 0.80
N PRO A 47 -6.52 1.20 0.57
CA PRO A 47 -7.77 1.60 1.19
C PRO A 47 -7.72 1.39 2.71
N LYS A 48 -8.64 2.04 3.43
CA LYS A 48 -8.71 1.96 4.89
C LYS A 48 -8.87 0.52 5.40
N GLU A 49 -9.62 -0.32 4.69
CA GLU A 49 -9.81 -1.74 5.04
C GLU A 49 -8.49 -2.53 5.07
N VAL A 50 -7.61 -2.29 4.10
CA VAL A 50 -6.28 -2.93 4.04
C VAL A 50 -5.39 -2.42 5.17
N GLN A 51 -5.46 -1.13 5.50
CA GLN A 51 -4.69 -0.55 6.61
C GLN A 51 -5.11 -1.13 7.96
N VAL A 52 -6.42 -1.33 8.17
CA VAL A 52 -6.96 -1.99 9.39
C VAL A 52 -6.45 -3.42 9.49
N LYS A 53 -6.50 -4.19 8.40
CA LYS A 53 -5.96 -5.57 8.35
C LYS A 53 -4.47 -5.63 8.71
N VAL A 54 -3.68 -4.70 8.18
CA VAL A 54 -2.24 -4.61 8.47
C VAL A 54 -2.01 -4.24 9.94
N ALA A 55 -2.77 -3.28 10.48
CA ALA A 55 -2.69 -2.88 11.88
C ALA A 55 -3.01 -4.04 12.83
N GLU A 56 -4.09 -4.78 12.58
CA GLU A 56 -4.49 -5.96 13.35
C GLU A 56 -3.42 -7.06 13.29
N GLY A 57 -2.88 -7.33 12.11
CA GLY A 57 -1.91 -8.40 11.93
C GLY A 57 -0.53 -8.12 12.53
N LEU A 58 -0.10 -6.85 12.55
CA LEU A 58 1.14 -6.41 13.21
C LEU A 58 0.95 -6.00 14.69
N ASN A 59 -0.27 -6.01 15.21
CA ASN A 59 -0.61 -5.50 16.56
C ASN A 59 -0.15 -4.04 16.77
N LEU A 60 -0.32 -3.20 15.76
CA LEU A 60 0.00 -1.78 15.80
C LEU A 60 -1.26 -0.93 15.84
N PRO A 61 -1.23 0.25 16.49
CA PRO A 61 -2.37 1.16 16.45
C PRO A 61 -2.60 1.67 15.02
N LEU A 62 -3.87 1.74 14.60
CA LEU A 62 -4.24 2.23 13.28
C LEU A 62 -3.69 3.64 13.00
N SER A 63 -3.59 4.49 14.04
CA SER A 63 -3.04 5.83 13.94
C SER A 63 -1.58 5.85 13.46
N GLU A 64 -0.77 4.88 13.86
CA GLU A 64 0.63 4.78 13.44
C GLU A 64 0.73 4.34 11.98
N VAL A 65 -0.06 3.35 11.58
CA VAL A 65 -0.16 2.91 10.19
C VAL A 65 -0.61 4.06 9.29
N PHE A 66 -1.64 4.79 9.70
CA PHE A 66 -2.15 5.94 8.95
C PHE A 66 -1.11 7.08 8.88
N GLY A 67 -0.39 7.33 9.99
CA GLY A 67 0.71 8.29 10.03
C GLY A 67 1.81 7.94 9.03
N VAL A 68 2.24 6.69 8.97
CA VAL A 68 3.26 6.23 8.01
C VAL A 68 2.77 6.34 6.56
N VAL A 69 1.54 5.92 6.27
CA VAL A 69 0.96 5.98 4.92
C VAL A 69 0.80 7.42 4.42
N THR A 70 0.50 8.37 5.32
CA THR A 70 0.37 9.79 4.97
C THR A 70 1.71 10.53 4.92
N PHE A 71 2.67 10.12 5.74
CA PHE A 71 4.01 10.71 5.79
C PHE A 71 4.83 10.39 4.54
N TYR A 72 4.79 9.13 4.06
CA TYR A 72 5.54 8.72 2.87
C TYR A 72 4.74 8.95 1.58
N SER A 73 5.20 9.89 0.74
CA SER A 73 4.57 10.19 -0.57
C SER A 73 4.58 9.03 -1.57
N PHE A 74 5.31 7.96 -1.28
CA PHE A 74 5.33 6.72 -2.05
C PHE A 74 4.03 5.93 -1.93
N PHE A 75 3.35 6.02 -0.78
CA PHE A 75 2.10 5.31 -0.57
C PHE A 75 0.92 6.09 -1.13
N SER A 76 -0.03 5.35 -1.70
CA SER A 76 -1.19 5.92 -2.36
C SER A 76 -2.48 5.43 -1.73
N LEU A 77 -3.23 6.37 -1.15
CA LEU A 77 -4.57 6.12 -0.61
C LEU A 77 -5.63 6.01 -1.72
N LYS A 78 -5.34 6.61 -2.88
CA LYS A 78 -6.21 6.64 -4.06
C LYS A 78 -5.62 5.78 -5.18
N PRO A 79 -6.46 5.19 -6.04
CA PRO A 79 -5.99 4.43 -7.19
C PRO A 79 -5.08 5.30 -8.05
N ARG A 80 -3.83 4.86 -8.26
CA ARG A 80 -2.91 5.52 -9.19
C ARG A 80 -3.17 5.01 -10.60
N GLY A 81 -2.96 5.88 -11.59
CA GLY A 81 -2.99 5.48 -12.99
C GLY A 81 -1.91 4.44 -13.29
N LYS A 82 -2.07 3.69 -14.39
CA LYS A 82 -1.14 2.63 -14.83
C LYS A 82 0.32 3.09 -14.95
N TYR A 83 0.56 4.38 -15.17
CA TYR A 83 1.89 4.94 -15.35
C TYR A 83 2.13 6.05 -14.32
N THR A 84 3.10 5.84 -13.42
CA THR A 84 3.60 6.87 -12.52
C THR A 84 4.90 7.41 -13.10
N ILE A 85 4.88 8.63 -13.62
CA ILE A 85 6.07 9.30 -14.18
C ILE A 85 6.66 10.19 -13.09
N GLY A 86 7.92 9.97 -12.74
CA GLY A 86 8.69 10.83 -11.84
C GLY A 86 9.75 11.59 -12.62
N VAL A 87 9.66 12.93 -12.63
CA VAL A 87 10.68 13.79 -13.27
C VAL A 87 11.57 14.37 -12.18
N CYS A 88 12.89 14.23 -12.35
CA CYS A 88 13.86 14.82 -11.45
C CYS A 88 13.94 16.33 -11.69
N LEU A 89 13.50 17.12 -10.71
CA LEU A 89 13.62 18.59 -10.72
C LEU A 89 14.86 19.09 -9.96
N GLY A 90 15.84 18.21 -9.70
CA GLY A 90 17.09 18.59 -9.04
C GLY A 90 17.98 19.43 -9.96
N THR A 91 18.83 20.29 -9.37
CA THR A 91 19.75 21.17 -10.11
C THR A 91 20.67 20.41 -11.07
N ALA A 92 21.13 19.22 -10.70
CA ALA A 92 21.95 18.34 -11.55
C ALA A 92 21.18 17.80 -12.77
N CYS A 93 19.89 17.52 -12.63
CA CYS A 93 19.03 17.07 -13.73
C CYS A 93 18.65 18.25 -14.64
N TYR A 94 18.45 19.42 -14.04
CA TYR A 94 18.12 20.66 -14.74
C TYR A 94 19.23 21.11 -15.71
N VAL A 95 20.49 21.09 -15.27
CA VAL A 95 21.64 21.48 -16.14
C VAL A 95 21.91 20.49 -17.27
N LYS A 96 21.48 19.22 -17.12
CA LYS A 96 21.60 18.19 -18.15
C LYS A 96 20.48 18.23 -19.20
N GLY A 97 19.50 19.12 -19.03
CA GLY A 97 18.39 19.29 -19.98
C GLY A 97 17.34 18.18 -19.89
N ALA A 98 16.96 17.79 -18.66
CA ALA A 98 15.81 16.93 -18.41
C ALA A 98 14.52 17.47 -19.05
#